data_AF-A0A2X0L2D0-F1
#
_entry.id   AF-A0A2X0L2D0-F1
#
_cell.length_a   1.000
_cell.length_b   1.000
_cell.length_c   1.000
_cell.angle_alpha   90.00
_cell.angle_beta   90.00
_cell.angle_gamma   90.00
#
_symmetry.space_group_name_H-M   'P 1'
#
loop_
_entity.id
_entity.type
_entity.pdbx_description
1 polymer ?
#
loop_
_entity_poly.entity_id
_entity_poly.type
_entity_poly.pdbx_seq_one_letter_code
_entity_poly.pdbx_strand_id
1 'polypeptide(L)'
;MAPRCSRPLDPIPAGVDLLSSAHDPRTRMDRPFLLRANLRLPQSFSRSSGPGGQNVNKLSTKAHLRLCLSPPPPWLPPYLLPTLLDSPSYVSTSPSGLLLSSSNTRSQAQNVELGIKRIKELILEAARVGLKGDTSEEQQERVKALERRERSKMLKVKKQRKDVKGGRRTPKLGFE
;
A
#
# COMPACT_ATOMS: atom_id res chain seq x y z
N MET A 1 32.18 0.21 18.33
CA MET A 1 32.16 -0.72 17.18
C MET A 1 30.73 -0.82 16.66
N ALA A 2 30.42 -0.19 15.52
CA ALA A 2 29.09 -0.29 14.90
C ALA A 2 29.01 -1.58 14.05
N PRO A 3 27.91 -2.35 14.12
CA PRO A 3 27.74 -3.51 13.23
C PRO A 3 27.49 -3.01 11.80
N ARG A 4 28.46 -3.24 10.92
CA ARG A 4 28.37 -2.92 9.49
C ARG A 4 27.30 -3.81 8.87
N CYS A 5 26.18 -3.21 8.46
CA CYS A 5 25.22 -3.86 7.57
C CYS A 5 25.92 -4.11 6.24
N SER A 6 26.00 -5.39 5.87
CA SER A 6 26.73 -5.91 4.73
C SER A 6 26.08 -5.56 3.39
N ARG A 7 26.97 -5.24 2.43
CA ARG A 7 26.91 -5.16 0.95
C ARG A 7 25.60 -4.73 0.26
N PRO A 8 25.65 -3.74 -0.65
CA PRO A 8 24.54 -3.45 -1.56
C PRO A 8 24.29 -4.65 -2.49
N LEU A 9 23.01 -5.01 -2.67
CA LEU A 9 22.58 -6.02 -3.64
C LEU A 9 22.70 -5.47 -5.07
N ASP A 10 23.01 -6.37 -6.00
CA ASP A 10 23.20 -6.08 -7.42
C ASP A 10 21.94 -5.46 -8.06
N PRO A 11 22.10 -4.57 -9.07
CA PRO A 11 20.99 -3.94 -9.75
C PRO A 11 20.19 -4.96 -10.58
N ILE A 12 18.86 -4.88 -10.48
CA ILE A 12 17.91 -5.68 -11.28
C ILE A 12 18.08 -5.30 -12.76
N PRO A 13 18.11 -6.27 -13.70
CA PRO A 13 18.29 -5.98 -15.12
C PRO A 13 17.17 -5.09 -15.66
N ALA A 14 17.56 -3.98 -16.28
CA ALA A 14 16.69 -3.09 -17.02
C ALA A 14 16.27 -3.78 -18.33
N GLY A 15 15.00 -4.15 -18.45
CA GLY A 15 14.48 -4.74 -19.68
C GLY A 15 13.17 -5.47 -19.51
N VAL A 16 12.08 -4.74 -19.26
CA VAL A 16 10.75 -5.13 -19.72
C VAL A 16 10.01 -3.86 -20.14
N ASP A 17 9.98 -3.66 -21.45
CA ASP A 17 9.20 -2.64 -22.13
C ASP A 17 7.71 -2.82 -21.80
N LEU A 18 7.11 -1.81 -21.17
CA LEU A 18 5.67 -1.67 -21.02
C LEU A 18 5.29 -0.24 -21.38
N LEU A 19 5.32 0.08 -22.68
CA LEU A 19 4.56 1.20 -23.21
C LEU A 19 3.08 0.84 -23.22
N SER A 20 2.24 1.84 -22.92
CA SER A 20 0.77 1.85 -23.09
C SER A 20 -0.08 1.47 -21.87
N SER A 21 0.03 2.28 -20.83
CA SER A 21 -1.11 2.74 -20.03
C SER A 21 -0.61 3.76 -19.02
N ALA A 22 -1.35 4.83 -18.84
CA ALA A 22 -1.29 5.64 -17.63
C ALA A 22 -1.75 4.78 -16.42
N HIS A 23 -0.91 3.85 -15.95
CA HIS A 23 -1.18 3.02 -14.79
C HIS A 23 -0.69 3.75 -13.53
N ASP A 24 -1.63 4.08 -12.64
CA ASP A 24 -1.35 4.67 -11.32
C ASP A 24 -0.35 3.76 -10.57
N PRO A 25 0.76 4.28 -10.00
CA PRO A 25 1.73 3.46 -9.26
C PRO A 25 1.12 2.70 -8.07
N ARG A 26 -0.10 3.08 -7.65
CA ARG A 26 -0.91 2.38 -6.64
C ARG A 26 -1.46 1.03 -7.12
N THR A 27 -1.76 0.88 -8.41
CA THR A 27 -2.34 -0.35 -8.99
C THR A 27 -1.31 -1.40 -9.37
N ARG A 28 0.00 -1.05 -9.39
CA ARG A 28 1.09 -1.99 -9.70
C ARG A 28 1.49 -2.88 -8.51
N MET A 29 0.97 -2.63 -7.32
CA MET A 29 1.09 -3.60 -6.23
C MET A 29 0.13 -4.76 -6.46
N ASP A 30 0.47 -5.58 -7.43
CA ASP A 30 0.06 -6.97 -7.41
C ASP A 30 0.60 -7.54 -6.09
N ARG A 31 -0.34 -7.78 -5.17
CA ARG A 31 -0.21 -8.57 -3.92
C ARG A 31 0.89 -9.67 -3.95
N PRO A 32 1.21 -10.36 -5.07
CA PRO A 32 2.33 -11.32 -5.14
C PRO A 32 3.76 -10.81 -4.92
N PHE A 33 4.13 -9.54 -5.15
CA PHE A 33 5.56 -9.15 -5.09
C PHE A 33 6.14 -9.23 -3.67
N LEU A 34 5.41 -8.71 -2.67
CA LEU A 34 5.80 -8.77 -1.26
C LEU A 34 5.72 -10.20 -0.68
N LEU A 35 4.85 -11.04 -1.23
CA LEU A 35 4.68 -12.42 -0.77
C LEU A 35 5.86 -13.31 -1.18
N ARG A 36 6.37 -13.13 -2.41
CA ARG A 36 7.45 -13.94 -3.02
C ARG A 36 8.85 -13.56 -2.58
N ALA A 37 9.06 -12.33 -2.08
CA ALA A 37 10.36 -11.91 -1.60
C ALA A 37 10.77 -12.71 -0.35
N ASN A 38 11.92 -13.37 -0.43
CA ASN A 38 12.65 -13.90 0.72
C ASN A 38 13.30 -12.71 1.44
N LEU A 39 12.54 -12.05 2.32
CA LEU A 39 13.06 -10.93 3.12
C LEU A 39 14.12 -11.46 4.08
N ARG A 40 15.38 -11.17 3.79
CA ARG A 40 16.48 -11.40 4.72
C ARG A 40 16.65 -10.16 5.59
N LEU A 41 16.20 -10.25 6.84
CA LEU A 41 16.27 -9.16 7.82
C LEU A 41 17.35 -9.43 8.87
N PRO A 42 18.00 -8.40 9.41
CA PRO A 42 18.87 -8.55 10.57
C PRO A 42 18.04 -9.10 11.75
N GLN A 43 18.52 -10.22 12.29
CA GLN A 43 17.91 -10.93 13.40
C GLN A 43 18.80 -10.86 14.63
N SER A 44 18.22 -10.57 15.78
CA SER A 44 18.88 -10.60 17.08
C SER A 44 18.08 -11.49 18.02
N PHE A 45 18.77 -12.25 18.86
CA PHE A 45 18.11 -13.21 19.74
C PHE A 45 18.29 -12.81 21.19
N SER A 46 17.22 -12.93 21.96
CA SER A 46 17.25 -12.74 23.40
C SER A 46 16.57 -13.91 24.10
N ARG A 47 16.72 -13.94 25.42
CA ARG A 47 15.90 -14.81 26.26
C ARG A 47 14.45 -14.31 26.23
N SER A 48 13.51 -15.25 26.27
CA SER A 48 12.10 -14.91 26.42
C SER A 48 11.81 -14.56 27.88
N SER A 49 10.93 -13.59 28.09
CA SER A 49 10.44 -13.22 29.41
C SER A 49 9.14 -13.98 29.65
N GLY A 50 9.20 -15.09 30.37
CA GLY A 50 8.06 -15.95 30.69
C GLY A 50 8.28 -16.72 31.99
N PRO A 51 7.24 -17.40 32.51
CA PRO A 51 7.32 -18.12 33.79
C PRO A 51 8.50 -19.10 33.77
N GLY A 52 9.38 -18.94 34.76
CA GLY A 52 10.72 -19.50 34.79
C GLY A 52 10.74 -21.01 34.68
N GLY A 53 11.54 -21.50 33.74
CA GLY A 53 11.87 -22.91 33.57
C GLY A 53 13.27 -23.04 32.98
N GLN A 54 13.86 -24.24 33.06
CA GLN A 54 15.24 -24.47 32.60
C GLN A 54 15.47 -24.02 31.16
N ASN A 55 14.49 -24.23 30.27
CA ASN A 55 14.61 -23.86 28.86
C ASN A 55 14.59 -22.34 28.62
N VAL A 56 13.80 -21.59 29.40
CA VAL A 56 13.69 -20.12 29.29
C VAL A 56 14.99 -19.42 29.71
N ASN A 57 15.63 -19.95 30.76
CA ASN A 57 16.87 -19.39 31.29
C ASN A 57 18.10 -19.77 30.45
N LYS A 58 18.05 -20.92 29.77
CA LYS A 58 19.19 -21.45 28.99
C LYS A 58 19.17 -21.05 27.52
N LEU A 59 18.00 -21.01 26.87
CA LEU A 59 17.92 -20.85 25.41
C LEU A 59 17.38 -19.46 25.00
N SER A 60 18.15 -18.76 24.16
CA SER A 60 17.76 -17.47 23.58
C SER A 60 16.80 -17.66 22.40
N THR A 61 15.54 -18.01 22.69
CA THR A 61 14.52 -18.33 21.68
C THR A 61 13.77 -17.12 21.13
N LYS A 62 13.74 -15.98 21.84
CA LYS A 62 13.01 -14.79 21.40
C LYS A 62 13.76 -14.15 20.23
N ALA A 63 13.09 -14.03 19.10
CA ALA A 63 13.65 -13.40 17.90
C ALA A 63 13.19 -11.95 17.82
N HIS A 64 14.15 -11.05 17.62
CA HIS A 64 13.94 -9.65 17.29
C HIS A 64 14.33 -9.44 15.84
N LEU A 65 13.39 -8.92 15.04
CA LEU A 65 13.59 -8.58 13.65
C LEU A 65 13.47 -7.08 13.49
N ARG A 66 14.41 -6.50 12.74
CA ARG A 66 14.41 -5.08 12.44
C ARG A 66 14.38 -4.87 10.93
N LEU A 67 13.43 -4.05 10.47
CA LEU A 67 13.39 -3.54 9.10
C LEU A 67 13.83 -2.08 9.12
N CYS A 68 15.03 -1.80 8.64
CA CYS A 68 15.51 -0.42 8.50
C CYS A 68 14.71 0.30 7.40
N LEU A 69 14.19 1.48 7.73
CA LEU A 69 13.48 2.35 6.75
C LEU A 69 14.35 3.53 6.31
N SER A 70 15.49 3.76 6.97
CA SER A 70 16.47 4.80 6.64
C SER A 70 17.87 4.18 6.60
N PRO A 71 18.46 3.91 5.42
CA PRO A 71 17.89 4.14 4.08
C PRO A 71 16.74 3.17 3.74
N PRO A 72 15.77 3.57 2.89
CA PRO A 72 14.67 2.70 2.50
C PRO A 72 15.19 1.55 1.62
N PRO A 73 14.68 0.32 1.79
CA PRO A 73 15.05 -0.81 0.94
C PRO A 73 14.64 -0.57 -0.52
N PRO A 74 15.44 -1.02 -1.51
CA PRO A 74 15.16 -0.79 -2.94
C PRO A 74 13.86 -1.44 -3.43
N TRP A 75 13.42 -2.50 -2.75
CA TRP A 75 12.18 -3.21 -3.05
C TRP A 75 10.94 -2.57 -2.41
N LEU A 76 11.11 -1.59 -1.52
CA LEU A 76 10.00 -0.95 -0.81
C LEU A 76 9.56 0.33 -1.55
N PRO A 77 8.31 0.42 -2.03
CA PRO A 77 7.85 1.61 -2.71
C PRO A 77 7.82 2.85 -1.81
N PRO A 78 8.16 4.03 -2.35
CA PRO A 78 8.28 5.26 -1.56
C PRO A 78 6.95 5.72 -0.95
N TYR A 79 5.81 5.39 -1.57
CA TYR A 79 4.48 5.78 -1.06
C TYR A 79 4.10 5.05 0.24
N LEU A 80 4.75 3.92 0.57
CA LEU A 80 4.54 3.20 1.82
C LEU A 80 5.35 3.76 2.98
N LEU A 81 6.41 4.53 2.72
CA LEU A 81 7.25 5.10 3.78
C LEU A 81 6.44 5.91 4.80
N PRO A 82 5.58 6.88 4.42
CA PRO A 82 4.84 7.66 5.40
C PRO A 82 3.91 6.79 6.25
N THR A 83 3.22 5.80 5.67
CA THR A 83 2.32 4.91 6.42
C THR A 83 3.08 3.95 7.33
N LEU A 84 4.26 3.50 6.94
CA LEU A 84 5.11 2.66 7.78
C LEU A 84 5.77 3.45 8.93
N LEU A 85 6.12 4.72 8.69
CA LEU A 85 6.65 5.63 9.71
C LEU A 85 5.62 5.98 10.79
N ASP A 86 4.34 6.05 10.41
CA ASP A 86 3.22 6.30 11.33
C ASP A 86 2.79 5.03 12.09
N SER A 87 3.33 3.86 11.74
CA SER A 87 2.95 2.60 12.38
C SER A 87 3.41 2.54 13.84
N PRO A 88 2.62 1.92 14.74
CA PRO A 88 2.99 1.79 16.16
C PRO A 88 4.22 0.90 16.40
N SER A 89 4.61 0.11 15.39
CA SER A 89 5.79 -0.76 15.43
C SER A 89 7.08 -0.03 15.00
N TYR A 90 6.96 1.23 14.56
CA TYR A 90 8.11 2.05 14.19
C TYR A 90 8.86 2.55 15.42
N VAL A 91 10.18 2.40 15.36
CA VAL A 91 11.10 2.86 16.40
C VAL A 91 12.07 3.86 15.76
N SER A 92 12.06 5.09 16.29
CA SER A 92 12.92 6.18 15.83
C SER A 92 14.40 6.00 16.22
N THR A 93 14.70 5.18 17.23
CA THR A 93 16.06 4.93 17.73
C THR A 93 16.96 4.34 16.67
N SER A 94 18.11 4.98 16.42
CA SER A 94 19.10 4.58 15.44
C SER A 94 19.58 3.12 15.61
N PRO A 95 19.62 2.30 14.54
CA PRO A 95 19.01 2.55 13.22
C PRO A 95 17.48 2.55 13.29
N SER A 96 16.87 3.59 12.73
CA SER A 96 15.42 3.77 12.73
C SER A 96 14.74 2.78 11.79
N GLY A 97 13.59 2.28 12.22
CA GLY A 97 12.88 1.26 11.46
C GLY A 97 11.81 0.54 12.26
N LEU A 98 11.18 -0.45 11.63
CA LEU A 98 10.20 -1.30 12.29
C LEU A 98 10.93 -2.33 13.15
N LEU A 99 10.57 -2.40 14.42
CA LEU A 99 11.11 -3.39 15.35
C LEU A 99 10.01 -4.33 15.80
N LEU A 100 10.14 -5.61 15.47
CA LEU A 100 9.18 -6.64 15.87
C LEU A 100 9.88 -7.74 16.66
N SER A 101 9.21 -8.23 17.70
CA SER A 101 9.69 -9.37 18.49
C SER A 101 8.69 -10.52 18.50
N SER A 102 9.20 -11.75 18.48
CA SER A 102 8.40 -12.98 18.45
C SER A 102 8.99 -14.00 19.42
N SER A 103 8.15 -14.57 20.29
CA SER A 103 8.53 -15.55 21.31
C SER A 103 7.44 -16.59 21.58
N ASN A 104 6.64 -16.91 20.55
CA ASN A 104 5.48 -17.78 20.72
C ASN A 104 5.86 -19.26 20.85
N THR A 105 6.97 -19.66 20.22
CA THR A 105 7.40 -21.07 20.14
C THR A 105 8.72 -21.30 20.86
N ARG A 106 9.02 -22.58 21.13
CA ARG A 106 10.31 -23.00 21.72
C ARG A 106 11.45 -23.04 20.70
N SER A 107 11.14 -22.98 19.40
CA SER A 107 12.13 -23.03 18.33
C SER A 107 12.47 -21.63 17.84
N GLN A 108 13.77 -21.35 17.76
CA GLN A 108 14.29 -20.08 17.26
C GLN A 108 13.90 -19.84 15.79
N ALA A 109 14.00 -20.87 14.94
CA ALA A 109 13.66 -20.77 13.52
C ALA A 109 12.17 -20.43 13.31
N GLN A 110 11.28 -21.09 14.05
CA GLN A 110 9.85 -20.81 13.99
C GLN A 110 9.52 -19.38 14.45
N ASN A 111 10.18 -18.90 15.50
CA ASN A 111 9.99 -17.52 15.96
C ASN A 111 10.44 -16.47 14.92
N VAL A 112 11.52 -16.76 14.16
CA VAL A 112 11.96 -15.91 13.04
C VAL A 112 10.90 -15.89 11.94
N GLU A 113 10.40 -17.05 11.50
CA GLU A 113 9.36 -17.13 10.48
C GLU A 113 8.09 -16.37 10.87
N LEU A 114 7.64 -16.51 12.12
CA LEU A 114 6.49 -15.77 12.65
C LEU A 114 6.73 -14.25 12.65
N GLY A 115 7.95 -13.81 12.99
CA GLY A 115 8.32 -12.40 12.91
C GLY A 115 8.29 -11.87 11.48
N ILE A 116 8.80 -12.63 10.52
CA ILE A 116 8.77 -12.26 9.09
C ILE A 116 7.33 -12.16 8.59
N LYS A 117 6.47 -13.13 8.95
CA LYS A 117 5.04 -13.12 8.59
C LYS A 117 4.35 -11.85 9.09
N ARG A 118 4.55 -11.48 10.35
CA ARG A 118 3.98 -10.24 10.91
C ARG A 118 4.49 -8.97 10.23
N ILE A 119 5.78 -8.90 9.88
CA ILE A 119 6.30 -7.76 9.10
C ILE A 119 5.63 -7.69 7.73
N LYS A 120 5.45 -8.83 7.05
CA LYS A 120 4.73 -8.87 5.77
C LYS A 120 3.28 -8.38 5.92
N GLU A 121 2.58 -8.81 6.96
CA GLU A 121 1.21 -8.36 7.27
C GLU A 121 1.15 -6.84 7.48
N LEU A 122 2.06 -6.27 8.27
CA LEU A 122 2.13 -4.81 8.49
C LEU A 122 2.36 -4.04 7.19
N ILE A 123 3.24 -4.53 6.30
CA ILE A 123 3.46 -3.89 4.99
C ILE A 123 2.21 -4.00 4.12
N LEU A 124 1.51 -5.14 4.15
CA LEU A 124 0.26 -5.32 3.40
C LEU A 124 -0.86 -4.41 3.93
N GLU A 125 -0.96 -4.22 5.24
CA GLU A 125 -1.89 -3.27 5.85
C GLU A 125 -1.57 -1.83 5.45
N ALA A 126 -0.30 -1.44 5.53
CA ALA A 126 0.17 -0.12 5.07
C ALA A 126 -0.13 0.10 3.57
N ALA A 127 -0.03 -0.95 2.76
CA ALA A 127 -0.39 -0.90 1.35
C ALA A 127 -1.89 -0.75 1.12
N ARG A 128 -2.74 -1.37 1.95
CA ARG A 128 -4.21 -1.20 1.88
C ARG A 128 -4.64 0.22 2.23
N VAL A 129 -4.03 0.85 3.23
CA VAL A 129 -4.37 2.24 3.60
C VAL A 129 -4.14 3.22 2.45
N GLY A 130 -3.11 2.99 1.63
CA GLY A 130 -2.82 3.81 0.44
C GLY A 130 -3.75 3.56 -0.75
N LEU A 131 -4.49 2.45 -0.75
CA LEU A 131 -5.50 2.15 -1.75
C LEU A 131 -6.80 2.81 -1.30
N LYS A 132 -7.27 3.81 -2.05
CA LYS A 132 -8.65 4.29 -1.90
C LYS A 132 -9.55 3.07 -2.06
N GLY A 133 -10.25 2.68 -1.00
CA GLY A 133 -11.20 1.58 -1.04
C GLY A 133 -12.24 1.82 -2.13
N ASP A 134 -12.96 0.76 -2.48
CA ASP A 134 -14.09 0.88 -3.40
C ASP A 134 -15.00 2.02 -2.94
N THR A 135 -15.43 2.85 -3.87
CA THR A 135 -16.28 4.00 -3.56
C THR A 135 -17.52 3.48 -2.84
N SER A 136 -17.81 3.97 -1.63
CA SER A 136 -19.01 3.60 -0.85
C SER A 136 -20.26 3.67 -1.74
N GLU A 137 -21.20 2.74 -1.57
CA GLU A 137 -22.45 2.69 -2.36
C GLU A 137 -23.17 4.05 -2.36
N GLU A 138 -23.24 4.71 -1.20
CA GLU A 138 -23.81 6.05 -1.04
C GLU A 138 -23.09 7.11 -1.89
N GLN A 139 -21.76 7.02 -1.98
CA GLN A 139 -20.96 7.95 -2.76
C GLN A 139 -21.12 7.67 -4.27
N GLN A 140 -21.30 6.41 -4.67
CA GLN A 140 -21.63 6.06 -6.06
C GLN A 140 -23.01 6.58 -6.46
N GLU A 141 -24.00 6.45 -5.59
CA GLU A 141 -25.35 6.98 -5.80
C GLU A 141 -25.35 8.51 -5.90
N ARG A 142 -24.60 9.18 -5.03
CA ARG A 142 -24.42 10.64 -5.08
C ARG A 142 -23.82 11.09 -6.41
N VAL A 143 -22.80 10.40 -6.91
CA VAL A 143 -22.21 10.69 -8.23
C VAL A 143 -23.24 10.49 -9.35
N LYS A 144 -23.97 9.36 -9.35
CA LYS A 144 -25.04 9.10 -10.33
C LYS A 144 -26.14 10.18 -10.29
N ALA A 145 -26.51 10.65 -9.11
CA ALA A 145 -27.50 11.72 -8.94
C ALA A 145 -27.00 13.06 -9.52
N LEU A 146 -25.74 13.41 -9.28
CA LEU A 146 -25.10 14.60 -9.86
C LEU A 146 -25.05 14.51 -11.38
N GLU A 147 -24.65 13.37 -11.95
CA GLU A 147 -24.64 13.16 -13.40
C GLU A 147 -26.05 13.30 -14.02
N ARG A 148 -27.08 12.72 -13.39
CA ARG A 148 -28.47 12.87 -13.83
C ARG A 148 -28.89 14.34 -13.82
N ARG A 149 -28.53 15.08 -12.76
CA ARG A 149 -28.83 16.50 -12.64
C ARG A 149 -28.16 17.30 -13.76
N GLU A 150 -26.89 17.05 -14.04
CA GLU A 150 -26.17 17.70 -15.14
C GLU A 150 -26.77 17.39 -16.51
N ARG A 151 -27.09 16.11 -16.79
CA ARG A 151 -27.77 15.72 -18.03
C ARG A 151 -29.09 16.46 -18.22
N SER A 152 -29.90 16.56 -17.15
CA SER A 152 -31.17 17.28 -17.19
C SER A 152 -31.01 18.77 -17.49
N LYS A 153 -29.98 19.43 -16.91
CA LYS A 153 -29.64 20.83 -17.19
C LYS A 153 -29.23 20.99 -18.66
N MET A 154 -28.36 20.11 -19.16
CA MET A 154 -27.89 20.13 -20.55
C MET A 154 -29.04 19.94 -21.54
N LEU A 155 -29.98 19.03 -21.26
CA LEU A 155 -31.19 18.84 -22.06
C LEU A 155 -32.06 20.09 -22.12
N LYS A 156 -32.28 20.77 -20.99
CA LYS A 156 -33.06 22.02 -20.94
C LYS A 156 -32.40 23.11 -21.78
N VAL A 157 -31.08 23.29 -21.67
CA VAL A 157 -30.34 24.28 -22.48
C VAL A 157 -30.43 23.94 -23.97
N LYS A 158 -30.29 22.67 -24.34
CA LYS A 158 -30.46 22.24 -25.74
C LYS A 158 -31.87 22.51 -26.27
N LYS A 159 -32.90 22.27 -25.46
CA LYS A 159 -34.29 22.55 -25.81
C LYS A 159 -34.51 24.05 -26.04
N GLN A 160 -34.09 24.90 -25.10
CA GLN A 160 -34.16 26.36 -25.26
C GLN A 160 -33.47 26.84 -26.53
N ARG A 161 -32.27 26.33 -26.84
CA ARG A 161 -31.56 26.67 -28.09
C ARG A 161 -32.31 26.22 -29.34
N LYS A 162 -32.95 25.05 -29.31
CA LYS A 162 -33.79 24.56 -30.42
C LYS A 162 -34.98 25.48 -30.64
N ASP A 163 -35.69 25.87 -29.58
CA ASP A 163 -36.88 26.72 -29.66
C ASP A 163 -36.53 28.10 -30.21
N VAL A 164 -35.43 28.71 -29.72
CA VAL A 164 -34.89 29.96 -30.27
C VAL A 164 -34.54 29.84 -31.76
N LYS A 165 -33.92 28.73 -32.18
CA LYS A 165 -33.60 28.51 -33.60
C LYS A 165 -34.85 28.27 -34.46
N GLY A 166 -35.85 27.60 -33.91
CA GLY A 166 -37.15 27.35 -34.55
C GLY A 166 -37.90 28.65 -34.80
N GLY A 167 -38.00 29.51 -33.78
CA GLY A 167 -38.64 30.82 -33.90
C GLY A 167 -37.95 31.80 -34.86
N ARG A 168 -36.64 31.61 -35.12
CA ARG A 168 -35.88 32.39 -36.12
C ARG A 168 -36.10 31.94 -37.56
N ARG A 169 -36.76 30.80 -37.81
CA ARG A 169 -37.01 30.33 -39.18
C ARG A 169 -38.20 31.09 -39.75
N THR A 170 -37.98 31.77 -40.86
CA THR A 170 -39.06 32.32 -41.67
C THR A 170 -39.95 31.17 -42.14
N PRO A 171 -41.28 31.24 -41.93
CA PRO A 171 -42.19 30.24 -42.44
C PRO A 171 -42.12 30.27 -43.98
N LYS A 172 -41.88 29.11 -44.61
CA LYS A 172 -42.10 28.98 -46.06
C LYS A 172 -43.62 29.03 -46.27
N LEU A 173 -44.15 30.20 -46.56
CA LEU A 173 -45.49 30.36 -47.12
C LEU A 173 -45.46 29.72 -48.51
N GLY A 174 -45.97 28.48 -48.61
CA GLY A 174 -46.34 27.89 -49.89
C GLY A 174 -47.69 28.46 -50.28
N PHE A 175 -47.70 29.40 -51.22
CA PHE A 175 -48.90 29.76 -51.96
C PHE A 175 -49.02 28.73 -53.11
N GLU A 176 -50.06 27.89 -53.07
CA GLU A 176 -50.60 27.19 -54.25
C GLU A 176 -51.68 28.04 -54.90
#